data_AF-A0A1V6UV23-F1
#
_entry.id   AF-A0A1V6UV23-F1
#
_cell.length_a   1.000
_cell.length_b   1.000
_cell.length_c   1.000
_cell.angle_alpha   90.00
_cell.angle_beta   90.00
_cell.angle_gamma   90.00
#
_symmetry.space_group_name_H-M   'P 1'
#
loop_
_entity.id
_entity.type
_entity.pdbx_description
1 polymer ?
#
loop_
_entity_poly.entity_id
_entity_poly.type
_entity_poly.pdbx_seq_one_letter_code
_entity_poly.pdbx_strand_id
1 'polypeptide(L)'
;MHILPTYYDQWLTSKNPESIKAAAKTAAAGMLRYYVGDHPGDVSGNIPDPYYGWEAGAMFGAMVEYWYYTGDDKWNEITTQALLQQLDDDNNFMPRNQTLSLGNDDQIF
;
A
#
# COMPACT_ATOMS: atom_id res chain seq x y z
N MET A 1 -2.15 37.16 33.42
CA MET A 1 -2.48 36.86 32.02
C MET A 1 -2.22 35.38 31.81
N HIS A 2 -3.27 34.56 31.90
CA HIS A 2 -3.21 33.11 31.81
C HIS A 2 -3.40 32.76 30.33
N ILE A 3 -2.34 32.31 29.68
CA ILE A 3 -2.39 31.89 28.27
C ILE A 3 -2.93 30.47 28.27
N LEU A 4 -4.18 30.29 27.85
CA LEU A 4 -4.74 28.96 27.60
C LEU A 4 -4.02 28.35 26.38
N PRO A 5 -3.71 27.03 26.39
CA PRO A 5 -3.10 26.40 25.23
C PRO A 5 -4.12 26.43 24.08
N THR A 6 -3.74 27.04 22.97
CA THR A 6 -4.54 27.03 21.75
C THR A 6 -4.56 25.62 21.16
N TYR A 7 -5.76 25.07 21.00
CA TYR A 7 -6.12 23.84 20.30
C TYR A 7 -5.78 23.89 18.78
N TYR A 8 -4.54 24.19 18.40
CA TYR A 8 -4.22 24.55 17.00
C TYR A 8 -3.22 23.64 16.27
N ASP A 9 -2.87 22.47 16.83
CA ASP A 9 -1.92 21.54 16.20
C ASP A 9 -2.57 20.25 15.69
N GLN A 10 -3.69 20.37 14.98
CA GLN A 10 -4.28 19.27 14.18
C GLN A 10 -3.99 19.39 12.67
N TRP A 11 -3.12 20.29 12.26
CA TRP A 11 -2.76 20.50 10.85
C TRP A 11 -1.47 19.74 10.48
N LEU A 12 -1.45 19.15 9.28
CA LEU A 12 -0.26 18.57 8.67
C LEU A 12 0.86 19.62 8.59
N THR A 13 1.98 19.42 9.29
CA THR A 13 3.14 20.32 9.18
C THR A 13 4.33 19.57 8.58
N SER A 14 4.84 20.06 7.45
CA SER A 14 5.94 19.44 6.70
C SER A 14 7.30 19.50 7.42
N LYS A 15 7.36 20.10 8.62
CA LYS A 15 8.60 20.25 9.41
C LYS A 15 8.65 19.34 10.63
N ASN A 16 7.57 18.63 10.94
CA ASN A 16 7.53 17.69 12.06
C ASN A 16 7.50 16.25 11.52
N PRO A 17 8.58 15.46 11.70
CA PRO A 17 8.64 14.07 11.24
C PRO A 17 7.47 13.22 11.74
N GLU A 18 7.00 13.43 12.97
CA GLU A 18 5.89 12.66 13.54
C GLU A 18 4.54 13.06 12.91
N SER A 19 4.37 14.33 12.55
CA SER A 19 3.19 14.78 11.79
C SER A 19 3.17 14.14 10.40
N ILE A 20 4.32 14.05 9.73
CA ILE A 20 4.45 13.40 8.41
C ILE A 20 4.16 11.90 8.50
N LYS A 21 4.72 11.19 9.50
CA LYS A 21 4.43 9.76 9.72
C LYS A 21 2.95 9.51 10.01
N ALA A 22 2.31 10.36 10.81
CA ALA A 22 0.88 10.27 11.08
C ALA A 22 0.03 10.47 9.81
N ALA A 23 0.44 11.41 8.94
CA ALA A 23 -0.16 11.62 7.63
C ALA A 23 -0.01 10.38 6.73
N ALA A 24 1.21 9.87 6.61
CA ALA A 24 1.53 8.69 5.82
C ALA A 24 0.74 7.47 6.30
N LYS A 25 0.62 7.27 7.61
CA LYS A 25 -0.20 6.21 8.20
C LYS A 25 -1.67 6.34 7.82
N THR A 26 -2.20 7.57 7.81
CA THR A 26 -3.59 7.83 7.39
C THR A 26 -3.79 7.53 5.91
N ALA A 27 -2.84 7.93 5.05
CA ALA A 27 -2.88 7.64 3.62
C ALA A 27 -2.77 6.14 3.34
N ALA A 28 -1.81 5.44 3.94
CA ALA A 28 -1.62 4.00 3.82
C ALA A 28 -2.87 3.22 4.27
N ALA A 29 -3.43 3.57 5.44
CA ALA A 29 -4.68 2.99 5.92
C ALA A 29 -5.88 3.31 5.02
N GLY A 30 -5.90 4.47 4.37
CA GLY A 30 -6.93 4.85 3.40
C GLY A 30 -6.84 4.03 2.11
N MET A 31 -5.63 3.86 1.60
CA MET A 31 -5.32 3.08 0.41
C MET A 31 -5.67 1.59 0.60
N LEU A 32 -5.26 0.98 1.71
CA LEU A 32 -5.54 -0.44 1.98
C LEU A 32 -7.03 -0.76 2.21
N ARG A 33 -7.93 0.22 2.33
CA ARG A 33 -9.38 -0.05 2.41
C ARG A 33 -9.95 -0.66 1.13
N TYR A 34 -9.26 -0.48 0.00
CA TYR A 34 -9.66 -1.07 -1.28
C TYR A 34 -9.14 -2.51 -1.45
N TYR A 35 -8.20 -2.94 -0.61
CA TYR A 35 -7.68 -4.30 -0.66
C TYR A 35 -8.58 -5.25 0.12
N VAL A 36 -9.05 -6.29 -0.56
CA VAL A 36 -9.84 -7.39 0.02
C VAL A 36 -9.19 -8.75 -0.20
N GLY A 37 -8.03 -8.80 -0.87
CA GLY A 37 -7.35 -10.03 -1.25
C GLY A 37 -6.77 -10.83 -0.08
N ASP A 38 -6.85 -10.32 1.15
CA ASP A 38 -6.53 -11.02 2.39
C ASP A 38 -7.75 -11.74 3.00
N HIS A 39 -8.96 -11.57 2.44
CA HIS A 39 -10.15 -12.28 2.88
C HIS A 39 -10.23 -13.70 2.28
N PRO A 40 -10.85 -14.66 3.01
CA PRO A 40 -11.07 -15.99 2.48
C PRO A 40 -11.92 -15.99 1.19
N GLY A 41 -11.36 -16.54 0.12
CA GLY A 41 -12.03 -16.68 -1.18
C GLY A 41 -11.68 -15.59 -2.20
N ASP A 42 -10.99 -14.53 -1.78
CA ASP A 42 -10.45 -13.50 -2.67
C ASP A 42 -9.05 -13.87 -3.21
N VAL A 43 -8.56 -13.08 -4.16
CA VAL A 43 -7.26 -13.28 -4.81
C VAL A 43 -6.24 -12.33 -4.20
N SER A 44 -5.29 -12.87 -3.42
CA SER A 44 -4.22 -12.06 -2.84
C SER A 44 -3.33 -11.43 -3.93
N GLY A 45 -2.83 -10.22 -3.66
CA GLY A 45 -2.11 -9.41 -4.66
C GLY A 45 -2.98 -8.76 -5.73
N ASN A 46 -4.31 -8.91 -5.69
CA ASN A 46 -5.24 -8.24 -6.60
C ASN A 46 -6.14 -7.24 -5.86
N ILE A 47 -6.47 -6.14 -6.53
CA ILE A 47 -7.51 -5.20 -6.09
C ILE A 47 -8.75 -5.45 -6.97
N PRO A 48 -9.98 -5.50 -6.43
CA PRO A 48 -11.19 -5.70 -7.24
C PRO A 48 -11.39 -4.63 -8.31
N ASP A 49 -12.26 -4.90 -9.29
CA ASP A 49 -12.69 -3.91 -10.30
C ASP A 49 -13.02 -2.54 -9.66
N PRO A 50 -12.63 -1.42 -10.29
CA PRO A 50 -12.18 -1.29 -11.68
C PRO A 50 -10.65 -1.28 -11.85
N TYR A 51 -9.88 -1.74 -10.85
CA TYR A 51 -8.43 -1.60 -10.83
C TYR A 51 -7.71 -2.69 -11.62
N TYR A 52 -6.60 -2.35 -12.27
CA TYR A 52 -5.74 -3.27 -13.02
C TYR A 52 -4.61 -3.83 -12.14
N GLY A 53 -3.97 -4.92 -12.59
CA GLY A 53 -2.88 -5.59 -11.86
C GLY A 53 -1.75 -4.66 -11.45
N TRP A 54 -1.33 -3.73 -12.34
CA TRP A 54 -0.28 -2.76 -12.04
C TRP A 54 -0.62 -1.80 -10.89
N GLU A 55 -1.91 -1.50 -10.66
CA GLU A 55 -2.34 -0.65 -9.54
C GLU A 55 -2.19 -1.38 -8.20
N ALA A 56 -2.35 -2.71 -8.21
CA ALA A 56 -2.03 -3.55 -7.07
C ALA A 56 -0.52 -3.58 -6.80
N GLY A 57 0.30 -3.76 -7.85
CA GLY A 57 1.76 -3.65 -7.76
C GLY A 57 2.22 -2.31 -7.16
N ALA A 58 1.71 -1.20 -7.71
CA ALA A 58 1.98 0.14 -7.20
C ALA A 58 1.54 0.34 -5.74
N MET A 59 0.36 -0.19 -5.35
CA MET A 59 -0.11 -0.15 -3.96
C MET A 59 0.88 -0.87 -3.03
N PHE A 60 1.26 -2.11 -3.34
CA PHE A 60 2.14 -2.89 -2.47
C PHE A 60 3.58 -2.39 -2.47
N GLY A 61 4.08 -1.85 -3.59
CA GLY A 61 5.33 -1.10 -3.64
C GLY A 61 5.32 0.11 -2.69
N ALA A 62 4.26 0.91 -2.70
CA ALA A 62 4.09 2.03 -1.78
C ALA A 62 3.99 1.58 -0.30
N MET A 63 3.46 0.39 -0.02
CA MET A 63 3.45 -0.17 1.34
C MET A 63 4.85 -0.59 1.82
N VAL A 64 5.71 -1.09 0.93
CA VAL A 64 7.12 -1.35 1.24
C VAL A 64 7.85 -0.05 1.56
N GLU A 65 7.64 1.00 0.76
CA GLU A 65 8.20 2.33 1.02
C GLU A 65 7.69 2.94 2.33
N TYR A 66 6.39 2.80 2.61
CA TYR A 66 5.79 3.24 3.88
C TYR A 66 6.51 2.62 5.08
N TRP A 67 6.70 1.30 5.07
CA TRP A 67 7.43 0.61 6.13
C TRP A 67 8.86 1.13 6.24
N TYR A 68 9.58 1.24 5.10
CA TYR A 68 10.95 1.72 5.07
C TYR A 68 11.12 3.14 5.66
N TYR A 69 10.23 4.07 5.30
CA TYR A 69 10.35 5.48 5.73
C TYR A 69 9.77 5.77 7.11
N THR A 70 8.79 4.98 7.58
CA THR A 70 8.11 5.24 8.88
C THR A 70 8.58 4.32 10.00
N GLY A 71 9.07 3.12 9.66
CA GLY A 71 9.37 2.05 10.61
C GLY A 71 8.14 1.32 11.16
N ASP A 72 6.92 1.65 10.69
CA ASP A 72 5.68 0.97 11.09
C ASP A 72 5.51 -0.31 10.24
N ASP A 73 5.60 -1.46 10.89
CA ASP A 73 5.56 -2.79 10.28
C ASP A 73 4.16 -3.42 10.21
N LYS A 74 3.12 -2.67 10.61
CA LYS A 74 1.75 -3.16 10.77
C LYS A 74 1.20 -3.94 9.56
N TRP A 75 1.63 -3.60 8.35
CA TRP A 75 1.10 -4.17 7.10
C TRP A 75 2.10 -5.02 6.32
N ASN A 76 3.24 -5.36 6.93
CA ASN A 76 4.29 -6.14 6.26
C ASN A 76 3.81 -7.55 5.86
N GLU A 77 3.01 -8.21 6.71
CA GLU A 77 2.51 -9.56 6.44
C GLU A 77 1.62 -9.59 5.19
N ILE A 78 0.58 -8.75 5.14
CA ILE A 78 -0.33 -8.68 3.99
C ILE A 78 0.39 -8.23 2.71
N THR A 79 1.36 -7.32 2.84
CA THR A 79 2.14 -6.79 1.71
C THR A 79 3.05 -7.88 1.14
N THR A 80 3.71 -8.64 2.01
CA THR A 80 4.57 -9.75 1.59
C THR A 80 3.75 -10.85 0.92
N GLN A 81 2.63 -11.24 1.52
CA GLN A 81 1.75 -12.25 0.94
C GLN A 81 1.24 -11.82 -0.45
N ALA A 82 0.79 -10.57 -0.58
CA ALA A 82 0.29 -10.03 -1.83
C ALA A 82 1.35 -10.04 -2.94
N LEU A 83 2.57 -9.59 -2.66
CA LEU A 83 3.67 -9.58 -3.63
C LEU A 83 4.07 -11.00 -4.05
N LEU A 84 4.18 -11.93 -3.09
CA LEU A 84 4.54 -13.32 -3.38
C LEU A 84 3.46 -14.03 -4.21
N GLN A 85 2.20 -13.67 -4.04
CA GLN A 85 1.10 -14.26 -4.82
C GLN A 85 1.10 -13.83 -6.30
N GLN A 86 1.77 -12.73 -6.65
CA GLN A 86 1.93 -12.27 -8.03
C GLN A 86 3.11 -12.93 -8.77
N LEU A 87 3.93 -13.72 -8.06
CA LEU A 87 4.97 -14.52 -8.70
C LEU A 87 4.36 -15.71 -9.46
N ASP A 88 4.97 -16.06 -10.58
CA ASP A 88 4.72 -17.29 -11.31
C ASP A 88 5.81 -18.34 -11.00
N ASP A 89 5.78 -19.49 -11.70
CA ASP A 89 6.77 -20.57 -11.53
C ASP A 89 8.22 -20.11 -11.83
N ASP A 90 8.37 -19.05 -12.65
CA ASP A 90 9.65 -18.46 -13.06
C ASP A 90 10.08 -17.27 -12.17
N ASN A 91 9.27 -16.90 -11.17
CA ASN A 91 9.46 -15.75 -10.26
C ASN A 91 9.63 -14.40 -10.99
N ASN A 92 8.86 -14.15 -12.05
CA ASN A 92 9.06 -13.00 -12.95
C ASN A 92 7.91 -11.98 -12.96
N PHE A 93 6.94 -12.10 -12.06
CA PHE A 93 5.72 -11.27 -12.02
C PHE A 93 4.87 -11.32 -13.29
N MET A 94 4.81 -12.48 -13.95
CA MET A 94 3.93 -12.74 -15.11
C MET A 94 2.85 -13.78 -14.80
N PRO A 95 1.96 -13.54 -13.82
CA PRO A 95 1.00 -14.54 -13.40
C PRO A 95 -0.02 -14.81 -14.52
N ARG A 96 -0.29 -16.10 -14.80
CA ARG A 96 -1.11 -16.54 -15.95
C ARG A 96 -2.52 -15.93 -15.97
N ASN A 97 -3.09 -15.64 -14.81
CA ASN A 97 -4.42 -15.04 -14.66
C ASN A 97 -4.47 -13.54 -15.00
N GLN A 98 -3.33 -12.87 -15.24
CA GLN A 98 -3.25 -11.45 -15.64
C GLN A 98 -2.82 -11.25 -17.11
N THR A 99 -2.70 -12.32 -17.89
CA THR A 99 -2.17 -12.28 -19.27
C THR A 99 -2.88 -11.33 -20.24
N LEU A 100 -4.15 -10.98 -20.00
CA LEU A 100 -4.90 -10.05 -20.86
C LEU A 100 -4.49 -8.59 -20.68
N SER A 101 -3.95 -8.22 -19.53
CA SER A 101 -3.54 -6.86 -19.19
C SER A 101 -2.05 -6.74 -18.91
N LEU A 102 -1.25 -7.80 -19.10
CA LEU A 102 0.17 -7.82 -18.74
C LEU A 102 1.04 -7.09 -19.78
N GLY A 103 1.07 -5.76 -19.69
CA GLY A 103 2.06 -4.92 -20.36
C GLY A 103 3.44 -5.00 -19.70
N ASN A 104 4.45 -4.41 -20.35
CA ASN A 104 5.78 -4.26 -19.73
C ASN A 104 5.73 -3.31 -18.54
N ASP A 105 4.86 -2.31 -18.59
CA ASP A 105 4.56 -1.42 -17.48
C ASP A 105 3.90 -2.17 -16.33
N ASP A 106 2.91 -3.02 -16.61
CA ASP A 106 2.27 -3.83 -15.56
C ASP A 106 3.23 -4.79 -14.86
N GLN A 107 4.20 -5.36 -15.58
CA GLN A 107 5.20 -6.26 -15.00
C GLN A 107 6.19 -5.54 -14.06
N ILE A 108 6.48 -4.26 -14.31
CA ILE A 108 7.49 -3.51 -13.55
C ILE A 108 6.94 -3.00 -12.20
N PHE A 109 5.65 -2.67 -12.16
CA PHE A 109 4.98 -2.17 -10.96
C PHE A 109 4.63 -3.29 -9.98
#